data_AF-U2KYM4-F1
#
_entry.id   AF-U2KYM4-F1
#
_cell.length_a   1.000
_cell.length_b   1.000
_cell.length_c   1.000
_cell.angle_alpha   90.00
_cell.angle_beta   90.00
_cell.angle_gamma   90.00
#
_symmetry.space_group_name_H-M   'P 1'
#
loop_
_entity.id
_entity.type
_entity.pdbx_description
1 polymer ?
#
loop_
_entity_poly.entity_id
_entity_poly.type
_entity_poly.pdbx_seq_one_letter_code
_entity_poly.pdbx_strand_id
1 'polypeptide(L)'
;MERIDTFKIYQERAMRTCSIPYNLRNDMLCHAVFGLTSEAGEVAGILQKSYQGHEFDVNHIKKELGDCLWMIAEACEALHLDMADVATTNIEKLKARYPDGFDPYKSLHRKEGDI
;
A
#
# COMPACT_ATOMS: atom_id res chain seq x y z
N MET A 1 -17.69 15.30 -1.05
CA MET A 1 -16.36 14.99 -0.48
C MET A 1 -15.31 15.37 -1.51
N GLU A 2 -14.27 16.07 -1.11
CA GLU A 2 -13.16 16.44 -2.00
C GLU A 2 -12.34 15.17 -2.33
N ARG A 3 -11.97 15.00 -3.60
CA ARG A 3 -11.12 13.89 -4.07
C ARG A 3 -9.66 14.19 -3.70
N ILE A 4 -8.89 13.16 -3.38
CA ILE A 4 -7.43 13.27 -3.23
C ILE A 4 -6.80 12.88 -4.57
N ASP A 5 -6.08 13.80 -5.19
CA ASP A 5 -5.58 13.65 -6.57
C ASP A 5 -4.09 13.27 -6.64
N THR A 6 -3.33 13.38 -5.55
CA THR A 6 -1.90 13.03 -5.52
C THR A 6 -1.53 12.24 -4.27
N PHE A 7 -0.53 11.36 -4.39
CA PHE A 7 0.04 10.62 -3.25
C PHE A 7 0.65 11.54 -2.20
N LYS A 8 1.22 12.67 -2.61
CA LYS A 8 1.73 13.68 -1.69
C LYS A 8 0.62 14.25 -0.80
N ILE A 9 -0.49 14.70 -1.39
CA ILE A 9 -1.64 15.21 -0.62
C ILE A 9 -2.23 14.11 0.26
N TYR A 10 -2.27 12.87 -0.25
CA TYR A 10 -2.73 11.73 0.53
C TYR A 10 -1.86 11.50 1.78
N GLN A 11 -0.54 11.40 1.62
CA GLN A 11 0.41 11.21 2.71
C GLN A 11 0.30 12.32 3.75
N GLU A 12 0.27 13.59 3.34
CA GLU A 12 0.09 14.74 4.24
C GLU A 12 -1.21 14.64 5.05
N ARG A 13 -2.33 14.26 4.41
CA ARG A 13 -3.63 14.11 5.08
C ARG A 13 -3.67 12.91 6.01
N ALA A 14 -3.03 11.80 5.66
CA ALA A 14 -2.89 10.62 6.51
C ALA A 14 -2.06 10.94 7.75
N MET A 15 -0.91 11.61 7.58
CA MET A 15 0.00 11.91 8.70
C MET A 15 -0.54 12.96 9.66
N ARG A 16 -1.52 13.79 9.23
CA ARG A 16 -2.31 14.63 10.13
C ARG A 16 -3.08 13.81 11.18
N THR A 17 -3.38 12.54 10.92
CA THR A 17 -4.13 11.67 11.85
C THR A 17 -3.23 10.65 12.57
N CYS A 18 -1.93 10.61 12.27
CA CYS A 18 -0.99 9.77 13.00
C CYS A 18 -0.84 10.29 14.44
N SER A 19 -1.00 9.40 15.42
CA SER A 19 -0.87 9.73 16.85
C SER A 19 0.53 9.47 17.39
N ILE A 20 1.38 8.75 16.64
CA ILE A 20 2.74 8.42 17.07
C ILE A 20 3.62 9.67 16.90
N PRO A 21 4.32 10.11 17.95
CA PRO A 21 5.23 11.25 17.86
C PRO A 21 6.30 11.07 16.76
N TYR A 22 6.53 12.11 15.96
CA TYR A 22 7.47 12.08 14.83
C TYR A 22 8.94 11.81 15.22
N ASN A 23 9.30 11.98 16.49
CA ASN A 23 10.62 11.64 17.02
C ASN A 23 10.76 10.14 17.38
N LEU A 24 9.66 9.38 17.36
CA LEU A 24 9.62 7.93 17.60
C LEU A 24 9.48 7.17 16.28
N ARG A 25 10.38 7.45 15.33
CA ARG A 25 10.32 6.90 13.95
C ARG A 25 10.34 5.37 13.89
N ASN A 26 11.10 4.72 14.78
CA ASN A 26 11.14 3.26 14.83
C ASN A 26 9.80 2.66 15.28
N ASP A 27 9.14 3.28 16.26
CA ASP A 27 7.83 2.83 16.73
C ASP A 27 6.76 3.06 15.66
N MET A 28 6.84 4.19 14.96
CA MET A 28 5.99 4.50 13.80
C MET A 28 6.17 3.48 12.68
N LEU A 29 7.41 3.10 12.36
CA LEU A 29 7.68 2.07 11.35
C LEU A 29 7.15 0.69 11.77
N CYS A 30 7.36 0.29 13.04
CA CYS A 30 6.84 -0.96 13.57
C CYS A 30 5.30 -0.98 13.50
N HIS A 31 4.65 0.10 13.93
CA HIS A 31 3.21 0.26 13.86
C HIS A 31 2.71 0.13 12.41
N ALA A 32 3.32 0.87 11.48
CA ALA A 32 2.95 0.84 10.08
C ALA A 32 3.08 -0.56 9.44
N VAL A 33 4.20 -1.27 9.70
CA VAL A 33 4.44 -2.60 9.10
C VAL A 33 3.51 -3.66 9.67
N PHE A 34 3.26 -3.64 10.99
CA PHE A 34 2.33 -4.58 11.62
C PHE A 34 0.89 -4.26 11.23
N GLY A 35 0.52 -2.98 11.21
CA GLY A 35 -0.78 -2.51 10.73
C GLY A 35 -1.03 -2.95 9.30
N LEU A 36 -0.08 -2.74 8.39
CA LEU A 36 -0.21 -3.17 6.99
C LEU A 36 -0.49 -4.67 6.85
N THR A 37 0.12 -5.49 7.71
CA THR A 37 -0.13 -6.95 7.74
C THR A 37 -1.56 -7.24 8.23
N SER A 38 -2.04 -6.52 9.24
CA SER A 38 -3.40 -6.62 9.75
C SER A 38 -4.43 -6.26 8.67
N GLU A 39 -4.28 -5.09 8.02
CA GLU A 39 -5.23 -4.61 7.01
C GLU A 39 -5.26 -5.49 5.77
N ALA A 40 -4.11 -6.02 5.34
CA ALA A 40 -4.06 -7.02 4.28
C ALA A 40 -4.83 -8.30 4.66
N GLY A 41 -4.81 -8.68 5.94
CA GLY A 41 -5.61 -9.76 6.49
C GLY A 41 -7.11 -9.48 6.46
N GLU A 42 -7.53 -8.24 6.71
CA GLU A 42 -8.93 -7.81 6.59
C GLU A 42 -9.44 -7.91 5.14
N VAL A 43 -8.65 -7.42 4.18
CA VAL A 43 -8.92 -7.58 2.73
C VAL A 43 -9.09 -9.05 2.37
N ALA A 44 -8.16 -9.92 2.82
CA ALA A 44 -8.23 -11.35 2.57
C ALA A 44 -9.47 -11.98 3.24
N GLY A 45 -9.81 -11.54 4.45
CA GLY A 45 -10.96 -12.02 5.22
C GLY A 45 -12.30 -11.75 4.54
N ILE A 46 -12.46 -10.60 3.89
CA ILE A 46 -13.66 -10.28 3.09
C ILE A 46 -13.82 -11.30 1.96
N LEU A 47 -12.75 -11.53 1.19
CA LEU A 47 -12.79 -12.48 0.08
C LEU A 47 -13.00 -13.91 0.59
N GLN A 48 -12.37 -14.29 1.70
CA GLN A 48 -12.58 -15.60 2.33
C GLN A 48 -14.05 -15.83 2.71
N LYS A 49 -14.69 -14.84 3.34
CA LYS A 49 -16.11 -14.92 3.71
C LYS A 49 -17.02 -15.02 2.48
N SER A 50 -16.66 -14.39 1.35
CA SER A 50 -17.42 -14.56 0.11
C SER A 50 -17.47 -16.01 -0.38
N TYR A 51 -16.39 -16.79 -0.18
CA TYR A 51 -16.38 -18.22 -0.46
C TYR A 51 -17.23 -19.05 0.52
N GLN A 52 -17.63 -18.48 1.65
CA GLN A 52 -18.52 -19.10 2.65
C GLN A 52 -20.00 -18.72 2.41
N GLY A 53 -20.31 -17.98 1.34
CA GLY A 53 -21.66 -17.57 0.97
C GLY A 53 -22.09 -16.19 1.49
N HIS A 54 -21.18 -15.42 2.09
CA HIS A 54 -21.45 -14.02 2.43
C HIS A 54 -21.47 -13.15 1.17
N GLU A 55 -22.30 -12.10 1.17
CA GLU A 55 -22.27 -11.09 0.10
C GLU A 55 -20.92 -10.37 0.08
N PHE A 56 -20.37 -10.18 -1.13
CA PHE A 56 -19.14 -9.42 -1.32
C PHE A 56 -19.45 -7.92 -1.33
N ASP A 57 -19.10 -7.22 -0.25
CA ASP A 57 -19.30 -5.78 -0.13
C ASP A 57 -18.09 -4.99 -0.68
N VAL A 58 -18.28 -4.39 -1.86
CA VAL A 58 -17.29 -3.54 -2.53
C VAL A 58 -16.93 -2.30 -1.69
N ASN A 59 -17.87 -1.77 -0.90
CA ASN A 59 -17.59 -0.63 -0.04
C ASN A 59 -16.77 -1.05 1.19
N HIS A 60 -16.97 -2.27 1.69
CA HIS A 60 -16.15 -2.80 2.77
C HIS A 60 -14.71 -3.01 2.31
N ILE A 61 -14.48 -3.74 1.21
CA ILE A 61 -13.11 -3.97 0.73
C ILE A 61 -12.41 -2.65 0.34
N LYS A 62 -13.14 -1.65 -0.15
CA LYS A 62 -12.59 -0.32 -0.41
C LYS A 62 -12.07 0.37 0.85
N LYS A 63 -12.69 0.16 2.02
CA LYS A 63 -12.20 0.70 3.30
C LYS A 63 -10.90 0.03 3.70
N GLU A 64 -10.86 -1.30 3.69
CA GLU A 64 -9.66 -2.07 4.07
C GLU A 64 -8.46 -1.78 3.13
N LEU A 65 -8.73 -1.58 1.84
CA LEU A 65 -7.70 -1.12 0.89
C LEU A 65 -7.23 0.31 1.20
N GLY A 66 -8.12 1.16 1.71
CA GLY A 66 -7.78 2.49 2.21
C GLY A 66 -6.93 2.44 3.48
N ASP A 67 -7.20 1.51 4.39
CA ASP A 67 -6.43 1.31 5.61
C ASP A 67 -5.03 0.77 5.28
N CYS A 68 -4.90 -0.12 4.29
CA CYS A 68 -3.61 -0.48 3.69
C CYS A 68 -2.83 0.76 3.19
N LEU A 69 -3.49 1.68 2.48
CA LEU A 69 -2.84 2.90 2.00
C LEU A 69 -2.39 3.80 3.15
N TRP A 70 -3.16 3.89 4.24
CA TRP A 70 -2.80 4.67 5.41
C TRP A 70 -1.53 4.12 6.07
N MET A 71 -1.44 2.80 6.24
CA MET A 71 -0.26 2.14 6.78
C MET A 71 0.97 2.31 5.88
N ILE A 72 0.81 2.30 4.56
CA ILE A 72 1.89 2.61 3.62
C ILE A 72 2.35 4.07 3.77
N ALA A 73 1.42 5.02 3.92
CA ALA A 73 1.75 6.43 4.14
C ALA A 73 2.53 6.63 5.45
N GLU A 74 2.17 5.93 6.52
CA GLU A 74 2.90 5.96 7.79
C GLU A 74 4.30 5.36 7.66
N ALA A 75 4.44 4.25 6.95
CA ALA A 75 5.76 3.67 6.65
C ALA A 75 6.63 4.64 5.83
N CYS A 76 6.04 5.33 4.85
CA CYS A 76 6.74 6.34 4.06
C CYS A 76 7.21 7.49 4.95
N GLU A 77 6.35 8.03 5.82
CA GLU A 77 6.73 9.07 6.77
C GLU A 77 7.85 8.60 7.70
N ALA A 78 7.70 7.40 8.29
CA ALA A 78 8.70 6.84 9.20
C ALA A 78 10.10 6.75 8.56
N LEU A 79 10.15 6.40 7.27
CA LEU A 79 11.37 6.24 6.48
C LEU A 79 11.84 7.49 5.73
N HIS A 80 11.14 8.62 5.87
CA HIS A 80 11.40 9.84 5.09
C HIS A 80 11.29 9.64 3.57
N LEU A 81 10.34 8.83 3.13
CA LEU A 81 10.05 8.58 1.72
C LEU A 81 8.85 9.43 1.27
N ASP A 82 8.93 9.94 0.03
CA ASP A 82 7.77 10.49 -0.67
C ASP A 82 6.97 9.33 -1.28
N MET A 83 5.70 9.20 -0.91
CA MET A 83 4.83 8.14 -1.40
C MET A 83 4.64 8.20 -2.93
N ALA A 84 4.72 9.39 -3.55
CA ALA A 84 4.72 9.55 -5.00
C ALA A 84 6.00 8.97 -5.65
N ASP A 85 7.16 9.13 -5.00
CA ASP A 85 8.41 8.52 -5.46
C ASP A 85 8.38 6.99 -5.30
N VAL A 86 7.80 6.48 -4.21
CA VAL A 86 7.58 5.04 -4.00
C VAL A 86 6.68 4.47 -5.11
N ALA A 87 5.58 5.14 -5.43
CA ALA A 87 4.69 4.74 -6.51
C ALA A 87 5.39 4.78 -7.88
N THR A 88 6.17 5.83 -8.15
CA THR A 88 6.94 5.99 -9.39
C THR A 88 7.97 4.88 -9.55
N THR A 89 8.74 4.60 -8.49
CA THR A 89 9.74 3.52 -8.46
C THR A 89 9.10 2.16 -8.77
N ASN A 90 7.91 1.89 -8.23
CA ASN A 90 7.18 0.67 -8.54
C ASN A 90 6.81 0.56 -10.03
N ILE A 91 6.27 1.62 -10.62
CA ILE A 91 5.87 1.65 -12.03
C ILE A 91 7.08 1.55 -12.96
N GLU A 92 8.18 2.23 -12.67
CA GLU A 92 9.40 2.15 -13.47
C GLU A 92 9.99 0.75 -13.48
N LYS A 93 10.07 0.10 -12.29
CA LYS A 93 10.47 -1.30 -12.18
C LYS A 93 9.57 -2.20 -13.01
N LEU A 94 8.25 -2.07 -12.87
CA LEU A 94 7.30 -2.92 -13.58
C LEU A 94 7.35 -2.68 -15.09
N LYS A 95 7.53 -1.44 -15.57
CA LYS A 95 7.74 -1.13 -16.99
C LYS A 95 9.02 -1.74 -17.53
N ALA A 96 10.12 -1.67 -16.77
CA ALA A 96 11.38 -2.28 -17.18
C ALA A 96 11.25 -3.81 -17.30
N ARG A 97 10.45 -4.43 -16.43
CA ARG A 97 10.14 -5.87 -16.45
C ARG A 97 9.14 -6.26 -17.54
N TYR A 98 8.13 -5.43 -17.75
CA TYR A 98 6.95 -5.71 -18.56
C TYR A 98 6.66 -4.53 -19.52
N PRO A 99 7.53 -4.26 -20.51
CA PRO A 99 7.39 -3.09 -21.39
C PRO A 99 6.10 -3.10 -22.21
N ASP A 100 5.60 -4.29 -22.55
CA ASP A 100 4.39 -4.51 -23.36
C ASP A 100 3.23 -5.09 -22.52
N GLY A 101 3.30 -4.93 -21.20
CA GLY A 101 2.38 -5.57 -20.25
C GLY A 101 2.88 -6.92 -19.73
N PHE A 102 2.06 -7.55 -18.87
CA PHE A 102 2.44 -8.75 -18.14
C PHE A 102 2.85 -9.88 -19.09
N ASP A 103 3.99 -10.50 -18.79
CA ASP A 103 4.55 -11.61 -19.55
C ASP A 103 4.98 -12.72 -18.55
N PRO A 104 4.38 -13.92 -18.61
CA PRO A 104 4.73 -15.03 -17.72
C PRO A 104 6.20 -15.44 -17.81
N TYR A 105 6.79 -15.39 -19.00
CA TYR A 105 8.20 -15.73 -19.19
C TYR A 105 9.09 -14.72 -18.47
N LYS A 106 8.83 -13.42 -18.63
CA LYS A 106 9.59 -12.37 -17.91
C LYS A 106 9.34 -12.38 -16.39
N SER A 107 8.20 -12.90 -15.95
CA SER A 107 7.90 -13.07 -14.52
C SER A 107 8.78 -14.13 -13.86
N LEU A 108 9.01 -15.24 -14.58
CA LEU A 108 9.86 -16.37 -14.16
C LEU A 108 11.35 -16.08 -14.37
N HIS A 109 11.71 -15.36 -15.43
CA HIS A 109 13.10 -15.08 -15.83
C HIS A 109 13.46 -13.61 -15.59
N ARG A 110 13.64 -13.25 -14.32
CA ARG A 110 13.99 -11.89 -13.90
C ARG A 110 15.46 -11.58 -14.18
N LYS A 111 15.75 -10.32 -14.48
CA LYS A 111 17.12 -9.83 -14.61
C LYS A 111 17.77 -9.72 -13.23
N GLU A 112 19.09 -9.82 -13.18
CA GLU A 112 19.84 -9.56 -11.95
C GLU A 112 19.58 -8.12 -11.47
N GLY A 113 19.32 -7.95 -10.17
CA GLY A 113 18.97 -6.66 -9.57
C GLY A 113 17.48 -6.25 -9.71
N ASP A 114 16.63 -7.09 -10.29
CA ASP A 114 15.19 -6.85 -10.41
C ASP A 114 14.42 -7.23 -9.11
N ILE A 115 14.47 -6.33 -8.12
CA ILE A 115 13.83 -6.47 -6.79
C ILE A 115 12.43 -5.84 -6.80
#